data_AF-A0A022MHY0-F1
#
_entry.id   AF-A0A022MHY0-F1
#
_cell.length_a   1.000
_cell.length_b   1.000
_cell.length_c   1.000
_cell.angle_alpha   90.00
_cell.angle_beta   90.00
_cell.angle_gamma   90.00
#
_symmetry.space_group_name_H-M   'P 1'
#
loop_
_entity.id
_entity.type
_entity.pdbx_description
1 polymer ?
#
loop_
_entity_poly.entity_id
_entity_poly.type
_entity_poly.pdbx_seq_one_letter_code
_entity_poly.pdbx_strand_id
1 'polypeptide(L)'
;MAFGAEELRVLRRALAVALHLRPARAEDVQDCLRLAESLDEAMREGARLRAFLVADLARYRDALPGSASGYFALLDEALDAGYRPVPDDLAALRALRGTPA
;
A
#
# COMPACT_ATOMS: atom_id res chain seq x y z
N MET A 1 -5.39 -8.96 -10.92
CA MET A 1 -5.91 -7.59 -11.06
C MET A 1 -6.34 -7.12 -9.68
N ALA A 2 -5.52 -6.31 -9.00
CA ALA A 2 -5.85 -5.72 -7.71
C ALA A 2 -6.10 -4.22 -7.92
N PHE A 3 -7.20 -3.70 -7.38
CA PHE A 3 -7.51 -2.28 -7.44
C PHE A 3 -6.56 -1.50 -6.53
N GLY A 4 -6.05 -0.37 -7.01
CA GLY A 4 -5.29 0.56 -6.17
C GLY A 4 -6.20 1.36 -5.22
N ALA A 5 -5.58 2.11 -4.31
CA ALA A 5 -6.31 2.85 -3.28
C ALA A 5 -7.24 3.93 -3.85
N GLU A 6 -6.90 4.51 -5.00
CA GLU A 6 -7.73 5.53 -5.64
C GLU A 6 -8.91 4.88 -6.40
N GLU A 7 -8.68 3.76 -7.07
CA GLU A 7 -9.74 2.97 -7.71
C GLU A 7 -10.78 2.49 -6.68
N LEU A 8 -10.35 2.08 -5.48
CA LEU A 8 -11.26 1.71 -4.39
C LEU A 8 -12.07 2.91 -3.86
N ARG A 9 -11.47 4.10 -3.75
CA ARG A 9 -12.21 5.32 -3.37
C ARG A 9 -13.26 5.69 -4.40
N VAL A 10 -12.91 5.59 -5.68
CA VAL A 10 -13.82 5.87 -6.80
C VAL A 10 -14.97 4.86 -6.80
N LEU A 11 -14.67 3.57 -6.65
CA LEU A 11 -15.69 2.52 -6.56
C LEU A 11 -16.65 2.74 -5.39
N ARG A 12 -16.12 3.05 -4.20
CA ARG A 12 -16.91 3.38 -3.00
C ARG A 12 -17.87 4.54 -3.28
N ARG A 13 -17.38 5.61 -3.91
CA ARG A 13 -18.17 6.81 -4.21
C ARG A 13 -19.24 6.54 -5.27
N ALA A 14 -18.90 5.79 -6.31
CA ALA A 14 -19.84 5.37 -7.33
C ALA A 14 -20.96 4.50 -6.75
N LEU A 15 -20.63 3.58 -5.83
CA LEU A 15 -21.60 2.73 -5.15
C LEU A 15 -22.55 3.56 -4.27
N ALA A 16 -22.02 4.47 -3.44
CA ALA A 16 -22.84 5.32 -2.59
C ALA A 16 -23.82 6.21 -3.39
N VAL A 17 -23.38 6.73 -4.54
CA VAL A 17 -24.21 7.50 -5.47
C VAL A 17 -25.27 6.63 -6.14
N ALA A 18 -24.91 5.41 -6.56
CA ALA A 18 -25.86 4.48 -7.18
C ALA A 18 -27.01 4.07 -6.23
N LEU A 19 -26.71 3.93 -4.93
CA LEU A 19 -27.72 3.65 -3.89
C LEU A 19 -28.66 4.83 -3.63
N HIS A 20 -28.20 6.07 -3.80
CA HIS A 20 -29.03 7.26 -3.60
C HIS A 20 -29.99 7.53 -4.78
N LEU A 21 -29.62 7.11 -5.99
CA LEU A 21 -30.33 7.47 -7.23
C LEU A 21 -31.42 6.46 -7.66
N ARG A 22 -31.54 5.30 -7.01
CA ARG A 22 -32.58 4.29 -7.32
C ARG A 22 -33.30 3.84 -6.04
N PRO A 23 -34.60 3.49 -6.10
CA PRO A 23 -35.23 2.74 -5.02
C PRO A 23 -34.66 1.32 -5.05
N ALA A 24 -33.51 1.14 -4.42
CA ALA A 24 -32.93 -0.17 -4.12
C ALA A 24 -33.70 -0.80 -2.94
N ARG A 25 -33.75 -2.13 -2.88
CA ARG A 25 -34.32 -2.81 -1.71
C ARG A 25 -33.46 -2.44 -0.50
N ALA A 26 -34.07 -2.32 0.68
CA ALA A 26 -33.35 -1.95 1.89
C ALA A 26 -32.16 -2.89 2.19
N GLU A 27 -32.29 -4.17 1.84
CA GLU A 27 -31.23 -5.18 1.93
C GLU A 27 -30.02 -4.86 1.04
N ASP A 28 -30.24 -4.51 -0.23
CA ASP A 28 -29.17 -4.15 -1.18
C ASP A 28 -28.41 -2.90 -0.70
N VAL A 29 -29.12 -1.93 -0.13
CA VAL A 29 -28.52 -0.72 0.45
C VAL A 29 -27.65 -1.09 1.65
N GLN A 30 -28.15 -1.93 2.55
CA GLN A 30 -27.42 -2.34 3.74
C GLN A 30 -26.17 -3.16 3.40
N ASP A 31 -26.24 -4.05 2.40
CA ASP A 31 -25.10 -4.82 1.94
C ASP A 31 -24.02 -3.93 1.32
N CYS A 32 -24.40 -2.92 0.55
CA CYS A 32 -23.45 -1.96 -0.01
C CYS A 32 -22.81 -1.07 1.06
N LEU A 33 -23.55 -0.68 2.10
CA LEU A 33 -22.98 0.02 3.26
C LEU A 33 -21.95 -0.85 4.00
N ARG A 34 -22.27 -2.12 4.26
CA ARG A 34 -21.35 -3.08 4.88
C ARG A 34 -20.09 -3.31 4.05
N LEU A 35 -20.23 -3.34 2.72
CA LEU A 35 -19.09 -3.42 1.80
C LEU A 35 -18.23 -2.15 1.87
N ALA A 36 -18.85 -0.97 1.88
CA ALA A 36 -18.12 0.29 2.00
C ALA A 36 -17.32 0.38 3.31
N GLU A 37 -17.90 -0.04 4.44
CA GLU A 37 -17.20 -0.11 5.73
C GLU A 37 -16.02 -1.10 5.68
N SER A 38 -16.22 -2.26 5.08
CA SER A 38 -15.17 -3.28 4.92
C SER A 38 -14.01 -2.78 4.05
N LEU A 39 -14.33 -2.03 2.98
CA LEU A 39 -13.33 -1.37 2.14
C LEU A 39 -12.58 -0.27 2.90
N ASP A 40 -13.28 0.52 3.71
CA ASP A 40 -12.65 1.57 4.52
C ASP A 40 -11.68 0.98 5.56
N GLU A 41 -12.00 -0.17 6.15
CA GLU A 41 -11.07 -0.90 7.03
C GLU A 41 -9.87 -1.45 6.25
N ALA A 42 -10.11 -2.11 5.12
CA ALA A 42 -9.03 -2.64 4.28
C ALA A 42 -8.07 -1.55 3.79
N MET A 43 -8.60 -0.38 3.44
CA MET A 43 -7.79 0.78 3.05
C MET A 43 -6.96 1.32 4.21
N ARG A 44 -7.54 1.40 5.42
CA ARG A 44 -6.83 1.83 6.63
C ARG A 44 -5.73 0.84 6.99
N GLU A 45 -6.00 -0.46 6.92
CA GLU A 45 -5.01 -1.49 7.20
C GLU A 45 -3.89 -1.50 6.15
N GLY A 46 -4.21 -1.37 4.87
CA GLY A 46 -3.21 -1.24 3.82
C GLY A 46 -2.31 0.00 4.01
N ALA A 47 -2.86 1.09 4.54
CA ALA A 47 -2.06 2.27 4.89
C ALA A 47 -1.14 2.01 6.10
N ARG A 48 -1.62 1.29 7.13
CA ARG A 48 -0.81 0.89 8.29
C ARG A 48 0.34 -0.02 7.87
N LEU A 49 0.09 -1.03 7.03
CA LEU A 49 1.12 -1.92 6.51
C LEU A 49 2.18 -1.15 5.72
N ARG A 50 1.78 -0.26 4.80
CA ARG A 50 2.74 0.57 4.05
C ARG A 50 3.59 1.46 4.95
N ALA A 51 3.00 2.06 5.99
CA ALA A 51 3.75 2.88 6.93
C ALA A 51 4.80 2.05 7.69
N PHE A 52 4.45 0.82 8.06
CA PHE A 52 5.39 -0.12 8.67
C PHE A 52 6.52 -0.51 7.71
N LEU A 53 6.21 -0.91 6.48
CA LEU A 53 7.21 -1.27 5.46
C LEU A 53 8.20 -0.13 5.20
N VAL A 54 7.73 1.11 5.11
CA VAL A 54 8.60 2.28 4.88
C VAL A 54 9.51 2.55 6.09
N ALA A 55 8.99 2.41 7.32
CA ALA A 55 9.79 2.56 8.53
C ALA A 55 10.85 1.47 8.66
N ASP A 56 10.51 0.24 8.31
CA ASP A 56 11.43 -0.89 8.29
C ASP A 56 12.49 -0.73 7.21
N LEU A 57 12.11 -0.24 6.03
CA LEU A 57 13.04 0.01 4.93
C LEU A 57 14.12 1.02 5.32
N ALA A 58 13.74 2.10 6.02
CA ALA A 58 14.70 3.05 6.57
C ALA A 58 15.65 2.39 7.59
N ARG A 59 15.12 1.57 8.50
CA ARG A 59 15.94 0.86 9.49
C ARG A 59 16.94 -0.10 8.85
N TYR A 60 16.51 -0.84 7.84
CA TYR A 60 17.39 -1.75 7.11
C TYR A 60 18.45 -0.97 6.34
N ARG A 61 18.11 0.17 5.74
CA ARG A 61 19.06 1.06 5.07
C ARG A 61 20.14 1.58 6.01
N ASP A 62 19.76 1.99 7.22
CA ASP A 62 20.69 2.50 8.23
C ASP A 62 21.65 1.41 8.74
N ALA A 63 21.27 0.14 8.65
CA ALA A 63 22.08 -1.02 9.05
C ALA A 63 23.00 -1.57 7.93
N LEU A 64 23.05 -0.90 6.77
CA LEU A 64 23.91 -1.33 5.67
C LEU A 64 25.41 -1.17 6.01
N PRO A 65 26.28 -2.04 5.47
CA PRO A 65 25.98 -3.11 4.49
C PRO A 65 25.46 -4.42 5.11
N GLY A 66 25.47 -4.57 6.44
CA GLY A 66 25.18 -5.84 7.12
C GLY A 66 23.75 -6.38 6.91
N SER A 67 22.82 -5.51 6.54
CA SER A 67 21.40 -5.82 6.27
C SER A 67 21.06 -5.97 4.79
N ALA A 68 22.04 -5.96 3.87
CA ALA A 68 21.82 -5.82 2.42
C ALA A 68 20.76 -6.77 1.85
N SER A 69 20.81 -8.07 2.17
CA SER A 69 19.83 -9.06 1.70
C SER A 69 18.40 -8.69 2.12
N GLY A 70 18.21 -8.33 3.39
CA GLY A 70 16.90 -7.93 3.89
C GLY A 70 16.44 -6.57 3.36
N TYR A 71 17.38 -5.65 3.11
CA TYR A 71 17.07 -4.37 2.48
C TYR A 71 16.53 -4.56 1.04
N PHE A 72 17.14 -5.45 0.25
CA PHE A 72 16.65 -5.74 -1.11
C PHE A 72 15.27 -6.40 -1.10
N ALA A 73 15.06 -7.41 -0.26
CA ALA A 73 13.77 -8.08 -0.15
C ALA A 73 12.66 -7.11 0.26
N LEU A 74 12.94 -6.25 1.24
CA LEU A 74 11.97 -5.30 1.74
C LEU A 74 11.71 -4.14 0.77
N LEU A 75 12.73 -3.72 0.00
CA LEU A 75 12.56 -2.72 -1.05
C LEU A 75 11.63 -3.24 -2.16
N ASP A 76 11.74 -4.51 -2.54
CA ASP A 76 10.87 -5.16 -3.52
C ASP A 76 9.42 -5.21 -3.04
N GLU A 77 9.19 -5.64 -1.80
CA GLU A 77 7.86 -5.65 -1.18
C GLU A 77 7.25 -4.23 -1.08
N ALA A 78 8.06 -3.24 -0.71
CA ALA A 78 7.62 -1.86 -0.65
C ALA A 78 7.20 -1.33 -2.04
N LEU A 79 7.94 -1.68 -3.10
CA LEU A 79 7.62 -1.30 -4.48
C LEU A 79 6.29 -1.90 -4.93
N ASP A 80 6.06 -3.19 -4.65
CA ASP A 80 4.78 -3.85 -4.93
C ASP A 80 3.61 -3.21 -4.17
N ALA A 81 3.89 -2.70 -2.96
CA ALA A 81 2.92 -1.93 -2.17
C ALA A 81 2.75 -0.48 -2.65
N GLY A 82 3.43 -0.05 -3.72
CA GLY A 82 3.33 1.29 -4.31
C GLY A 82 4.22 2.35 -3.69
N TYR A 83 5.26 1.95 -2.95
CA TYR A 83 6.31 2.85 -2.49
C TYR A 83 7.04 3.49 -3.67
N ARG A 84 7.40 4.77 -3.54
CA ARG A 84 8.21 5.48 -4.53
C ARG A 84 9.60 5.67 -3.94
N PRO A 85 10.65 5.05 -4.52
CA PRO A 85 12.01 5.18 -4.03
C PRO A 85 12.47 6.63 -3.94
N VAL A 86 13.22 6.94 -2.89
CA VAL A 86 13.82 8.25 -2.65
C VAL A 86 15.31 8.24 -3.02
N PRO A 87 15.97 9.41 -3.13
CA PRO A 87 17.40 9.48 -3.45
C PRO A 87 18.30 8.62 -2.55
N ASP A 88 17.97 8.51 -1.25
CA ASP A 88 18.71 7.69 -0.29
C ASP A 88 18.65 6.20 -0.64
N ASP A 89 17.53 5.72 -1.20
CA ASP A 89 17.40 4.34 -1.63
C ASP A 89 18.34 4.05 -2.79
N LEU A 90 18.42 4.99 -3.75
CA LEU A 90 19.37 4.90 -4.86
C LEU A 90 20.82 5.00 -4.40
N ALA A 91 21.10 5.84 -3.39
CA ALA A 91 22.44 5.96 -2.80
C ALA A 91 22.87 4.64 -2.14
N ALA A 92 21.98 4.00 -1.38
CA ALA A 92 22.20 2.70 -0.77
C ALA A 92 22.49 1.61 -1.82
N LEU A 93 21.67 1.53 -2.88
CA LEU A 93 21.88 0.58 -3.98
C LEU A 93 23.23 0.78 -4.68
N ARG A 94 23.65 2.04 -4.90
CA ARG A 94 24.95 2.35 -5.50
C ARG A 94 26.11 1.96 -4.59
N ALA A 95 26.00 2.22 -3.29
CA ALA A 95 27.02 1.85 -2.31
C ALA A 95 27.22 0.33 -2.27
N LEU A 96 26.13 -0.44 -2.24
CA LEU A 96 26.18 -1.91 -2.22
C LEU A 96 26.77 -2.52 -3.49
N ARG A 97 26.54 -1.90 -4.66
CA ARG A 97 27.16 -2.34 -5.92
C ARG A 97 28.68 -2.15 -5.94
N GLY A 98 29.21 -1.21 -5.15
CA GLY A 98 30.64 -0.95 -5.03
C GLY A 98 31.37 -1.88 -4.07
N THR A 99 30.63 -2.70 -3.31
CA THR A 99 31.21 -3.65 -2.34
C THR A 99 31.60 -4.94 -3.05
N PRO A 100 32.88 -5.37 -3.02
CA PRO A 100 33.29 -6.65 -3.56
C PRO A 100 32.65 -7.82 -2.76
N ALA A 101 32.31 -8.89 -3.47
CA ALA A 101 31.70 -10.11 -2.92
C ALA A 101 32.63 -10.88 -1.97
#